data_AF-A0A963J284-F1
#
_entry.id   AF-A0A963J284-F1
#
_cell.length_a   1.000
_cell.length_b   1.000
_cell.length_c   1.000
_cell.angle_alpha   90.00
_cell.angle_beta   90.00
_cell.angle_gamma   90.00
#
_symmetry.space_group_name_H-M   'P 1'
#
loop_
_entity.id
_entity.type
_entity.pdbx_description
1 polymer ?
#
loop_
_entity_poly.entity_id
_entity_poly.type
_entity_poly.pdbx_seq_one_letter_code
_entity_poly.pdbx_strand_id
1 'polypeptide(L)'
;MGSPCWGSFIRCYRESYFFSLYASSIGIAFFLVQIALELRPALPEEVRQTVQASYTSTTLNNVDCEAALNQLALLMQDDRLYADADLSLPRLSDKLGLSTHQLSELINTRLGKGFSRYLRERRVDAAKAMLCAEPSASVLSVGLGVGFTSQSNFYEAFREIEGMTPGQYRKLQAGRNEKVD
;
A
#
# COMPACT_ATOMS: atom_id res chain seq x y z
N MET A 1 -17.11 -15.78 73.69
CA MET A 1 -16.29 -14.55 73.77
C MET A 1 -15.61 -14.36 72.43
N GLY A 2 -16.09 -13.38 71.65
CA GLY A 2 -15.67 -13.14 70.28
C GLY A 2 -14.29 -12.50 70.19
N SER A 3 -13.40 -13.10 69.42
CA SER A 3 -12.10 -12.52 69.08
C SER A 3 -12.24 -11.64 67.82
N PRO A 4 -11.48 -10.54 67.71
CA PRO A 4 -11.77 -9.49 66.73
C PRO A 4 -11.16 -9.76 65.35
N CYS A 5 -11.94 -9.46 64.30
CA CYS A 5 -11.57 -9.55 62.89
C CYS A 5 -10.54 -8.46 62.49
N TRP A 6 -9.26 -8.64 62.77
CA TRP A 6 -8.19 -7.71 62.34
C TRP A 6 -7.53 -8.08 60.99
N GLY A 7 -7.75 -9.30 60.48
CA GLY A 7 -7.03 -9.83 59.31
C GLY A 7 -7.45 -9.26 57.94
N SER A 8 -8.65 -8.68 57.82
CA SER A 8 -9.15 -8.16 56.53
C SER A 8 -8.63 -6.74 56.21
N PHE A 9 -8.26 -5.97 57.23
CA PHE A 9 -7.86 -4.56 57.06
C PHE A 9 -6.45 -4.43 56.48
N ILE A 10 -5.52 -5.30 56.90
CA ILE A 10 -4.11 -5.29 56.46
C ILE A 10 -3.95 -5.74 55.00
N ARG A 11 -4.86 -6.61 54.50
CA ARG A 11 -4.82 -7.11 53.12
C ARG A 11 -5.30 -6.07 52.10
N CYS A 12 -6.23 -5.20 52.49
CA CYS A 12 -6.73 -4.10 51.66
C CYS A 12 -5.71 -2.94 51.57
N TYR A 13 -4.97 -2.69 52.66
CA TYR A 13 -3.97 -1.61 52.74
C TYR A 13 -2.77 -1.84 51.82
N ARG A 14 -2.37 -3.10 51.61
CA ARG A 14 -1.22 -3.49 50.77
C ARG A 14 -1.49 -3.35 49.27
N GLU A 15 -2.71 -3.63 48.81
CA GLU A 15 -3.12 -3.48 47.41
C GLU A 15 -3.30 -2.01 47.00
N SER A 16 -3.91 -1.18 47.86
CA SER A 16 -4.08 0.26 47.60
C SER A 16 -2.74 1.01 47.53
N TYR A 17 -1.75 0.59 48.32
CA TYR A 17 -0.40 1.16 48.28
C TYR A 17 0.34 0.77 46.99
N PHE A 18 0.18 -0.47 46.53
CA PHE A 18 0.74 -0.92 45.25
C PHE A 18 0.19 -0.10 44.08
N PHE A 19 -1.11 0.16 44.04
CA PHE A 19 -1.73 0.97 42.99
C PHE A 19 -1.26 2.43 43.03
N SER A 20 -1.08 3.00 44.22
CA SER A 20 -0.59 4.37 44.40
C SER A 20 0.88 4.53 43.97
N LEU A 21 1.74 3.56 44.30
CA LEU A 21 3.13 3.52 43.86
C LEU A 21 3.23 3.35 42.33
N TYR A 22 2.36 2.51 41.75
CA TYR A 22 2.32 2.27 40.32
C TYR A 22 1.79 3.48 39.52
N ALA A 23 0.74 4.15 40.02
CA ALA A 23 0.25 5.38 39.41
C ALA A 23 1.32 6.49 39.46
N SER A 24 2.06 6.58 40.58
CA SER A 24 3.14 7.54 40.74
C SER A 24 4.31 7.25 39.80
N SER A 25 4.67 5.98 39.59
CA SER A 25 5.77 5.61 38.68
C SER A 25 5.45 5.93 37.22
N ILE A 26 4.21 5.71 36.78
CA ILE A 26 3.76 6.11 35.44
C ILE A 26 3.82 7.63 35.27
N GLY A 27 3.35 8.37 36.28
CA GLY A 27 3.39 9.83 36.28
C GLY A 27 4.81 10.37 36.17
N ILE A 28 5.75 9.78 36.93
CA ILE A 28 7.17 10.14 36.88
C ILE A 28 7.76 9.82 35.50
N ALA A 29 7.47 8.66 34.92
CA ALA A 29 7.97 8.29 33.59
C ALA A 29 7.46 9.27 32.52
N PHE A 30 6.17 9.63 32.56
CA PHE A 30 5.59 10.60 31.63
C PHE A 30 6.22 11.99 31.81
N PHE A 31 6.41 12.43 33.05
CA PHE A 31 7.05 13.70 33.37
C PHE A 31 8.52 13.75 32.93
N LEU A 32 9.27 12.65 33.11
CA LEU A 32 10.64 12.52 32.61
C LEU A 32 10.70 12.56 31.09
N VAL A 33 9.74 11.95 30.39
CA VAL A 33 9.64 12.04 28.92
C VAL A 33 9.35 13.48 28.50
N GLN A 34 8.40 14.17 29.15
CA GLN A 34 8.07 15.56 28.83
C GLN A 34 9.25 16.50 29.10
N ILE A 35 9.93 16.36 30.25
CA ILE A 35 11.16 17.11 30.54
C ILE A 35 12.26 16.78 29.53
N ALA A 36 12.47 15.51 29.18
CA ALA A 36 13.49 15.14 28.20
C ALA A 36 13.21 15.75 26.81
N LEU A 37 11.94 15.86 26.42
CA LEU A 37 11.52 16.54 25.19
C LEU A 37 11.75 18.07 25.26
N GLU A 38 11.49 18.69 26.42
CA GLU A 38 11.73 20.13 26.66
C GLU A 38 13.22 20.48 26.80
N LEU A 39 14.04 19.58 27.34
CA LEU A 39 15.49 19.77 27.54
C LEU A 39 16.30 19.55 26.24
N ARG A 40 15.67 18.97 25.22
CA ARG A 40 16.30 18.65 23.91
C ARG A 40 15.38 19.05 22.73
N PRO A 41 15.07 20.34 22.53
CA PRO A 41 14.30 20.79 21.36
C PRO A 41 15.02 20.56 20.01
N ALA A 42 16.30 20.15 20.03
CA ALA A 42 17.13 19.89 18.85
C ALA A 42 17.14 18.43 18.35
N LEU A 43 16.64 17.45 19.12
CA LEU A 43 16.56 16.05 18.66
C LEU A 43 15.57 15.83 17.49
N PRO A 44 14.41 16.53 17.41
CA PRO A 44 13.54 16.41 16.25
C PRO A 44 14.20 16.90 14.96
N GLU A 45 15.08 17.91 15.05
CA GLU A 45 15.78 18.47 13.88
C GLU A 45 16.85 17.50 13.37
N GLU A 46 17.70 16.90 14.20
CA GLU A 46 18.71 15.92 13.73
C GLU A 46 18.09 14.65 13.16
N VAL A 47 17.01 14.14 13.78
CA VAL A 47 16.26 12.98 13.24
C VAL A 47 15.52 13.37 11.97
N ARG A 48 14.90 14.56 11.89
CA ARG A 48 14.28 15.07 10.65
C ARG A 48 15.32 15.28 9.55
N GLN A 49 16.48 15.82 9.87
CA GLN A 49 17.56 16.06 8.92
C GLN A 49 18.20 14.74 8.48
N THR A 50 18.30 13.72 9.33
CA THR A 50 18.78 12.39 8.93
C THR A 50 17.74 11.67 8.06
N VAL A 51 16.45 11.74 8.43
CA VAL A 51 15.35 11.18 7.62
C VAL A 51 15.21 11.92 6.30
N GLN A 52 15.32 13.25 6.29
CA GLN A 52 15.23 14.10 5.11
C GLN A 52 16.49 14.04 4.25
N ALA A 53 17.71 13.98 4.80
CA ALA A 53 18.93 13.80 4.01
C ALA A 53 18.94 12.42 3.34
N SER A 54 18.40 11.41 4.02
CA SER A 54 18.18 10.09 3.42
C SER A 54 17.12 10.14 2.31
N TYR A 55 16.02 10.89 2.50
CA TYR A 55 14.96 11.08 1.48
C TYR A 55 15.37 11.99 0.31
N THR A 56 16.25 12.97 0.54
CA THR A 56 16.71 14.01 -0.42
C THR A 56 17.93 13.54 -1.21
N SER A 57 18.60 12.47 -0.77
CA SER A 57 19.48 11.67 -1.63
C SER A 57 18.69 10.82 -2.65
N THR A 58 17.52 11.33 -3.08
CA THR A 58 16.62 10.72 -4.06
C THR A 58 17.47 10.21 -5.22
N THR A 59 17.45 8.89 -5.44
CA THR A 59 18.19 8.28 -6.55
C THR A 59 17.75 8.81 -7.92
N LEU A 60 16.67 9.60 -7.96
CA LEU A 60 16.12 10.30 -9.12
C LEU A 60 16.80 11.65 -9.44
N ASN A 61 17.77 12.15 -8.67
CA ASN A 61 18.36 13.49 -8.89
C ASN A 61 19.01 13.69 -10.28
N ASN A 62 19.33 12.61 -11.00
CA ASN A 62 19.86 12.65 -12.38
C ASN A 62 18.90 12.03 -13.42
N VAL A 63 17.66 11.74 -13.05
CA VAL A 63 16.66 11.11 -13.92
C VAL A 63 15.59 12.13 -14.25
N ASP A 64 15.38 12.37 -15.54
CA ASP A 64 14.20 13.11 -15.99
C ASP A 64 12.94 12.28 -15.71
N CYS A 65 12.26 12.65 -14.63
CA CYS A 65 11.08 11.94 -14.14
C CYS A 65 9.94 11.97 -15.16
N GLU A 66 9.76 13.06 -15.90
CA GLU A 66 8.67 13.21 -16.86
C GLU A 66 8.95 12.35 -18.10
N ALA A 67 10.18 12.38 -18.61
CA ALA A 67 10.58 11.51 -19.71
C ALA A 67 10.43 10.02 -19.33
N ALA A 68 10.86 9.63 -18.12
CA ALA A 68 10.73 8.26 -17.63
C ALA A 68 9.26 7.83 -17.47
N LEU A 69 8.37 8.71 -17.00
CA LEU A 69 6.93 8.43 -16.91
C LEU A 69 6.29 8.26 -18.29
N ASN A 70 6.67 9.11 -19.26
CA ASN A 70 6.20 8.99 -20.63
C ASN A 70 6.64 7.67 -21.27
N GLN A 71 7.91 7.30 -21.09
CA GLN A 71 8.42 6.01 -21.57
C GLN A 71 7.74 4.83 -20.89
N LEU A 72 7.50 4.91 -19.57
CA LEU A 72 6.73 3.90 -18.84
C LEU A 72 5.31 3.75 -19.41
N ALA A 73 4.64 4.87 -19.69
CA ALA A 73 3.29 4.85 -20.27
C ALA A 73 3.29 4.22 -21.68
N LEU A 74 4.28 4.55 -22.52
CA LEU A 74 4.44 3.96 -23.85
C LEU A 74 4.66 2.45 -23.78
N LEU A 75 5.62 1.97 -22.98
CA LEU A 75 5.87 0.54 -22.80
C LEU A 75 4.62 -0.20 -22.30
N MET A 76 3.83 0.44 -21.43
CA MET A 76 2.61 -0.17 -20.91
C MET A 76 1.48 -0.18 -21.95
N GLN A 77 1.31 0.87 -22.76
CA GLN A 77 0.19 0.98 -23.70
C GLN A 77 0.49 0.35 -25.06
N ASP A 78 1.59 0.72 -25.70
CA ASP A 78 1.91 0.31 -27.08
C ASP A 78 2.42 -1.14 -27.12
N ASP A 79 3.43 -1.45 -26.29
CA ASP A 79 4.02 -2.79 -26.25
C ASP A 79 3.17 -3.80 -25.45
N ARG A 80 2.05 -3.33 -24.87
CA ARG A 80 1.18 -4.11 -23.97
C ARG A 80 1.97 -4.89 -22.92
N LEU A 81 3.04 -4.28 -22.39
CA LEU A 81 3.98 -4.98 -21.51
C LEU A 81 3.30 -5.53 -20.25
N TYR A 82 2.16 -4.94 -19.84
CA TYR A 82 1.33 -5.47 -18.77
C TYR A 82 0.85 -6.91 -18.99
N ALA A 83 0.75 -7.37 -20.24
CA ALA A 83 0.28 -8.70 -20.59
C ALA A 83 1.32 -9.80 -20.35
N ASP A 84 2.60 -9.44 -20.18
CA ASP A 84 3.63 -10.38 -19.76
C ASP A 84 3.36 -10.80 -18.30
N ALA A 85 3.04 -12.08 -18.10
CA ALA A 85 2.75 -12.65 -16.79
C ALA A 85 3.96 -12.61 -15.84
N ASP A 86 5.17 -12.66 -16.38
CA ASP A 86 6.43 -12.65 -15.64
C ASP A 86 7.00 -11.24 -15.48
N LEU A 87 6.24 -10.19 -15.84
CA LEU A 87 6.67 -8.81 -15.66
C LEU A 87 6.90 -8.51 -14.18
N SER A 88 8.15 -8.18 -13.87
CA SER A 88 8.60 -7.82 -12.54
C SER A 88 9.21 -6.42 -12.55
N LEU A 89 9.29 -5.80 -11.36
CA LEU A 89 9.88 -4.47 -11.21
C LEU A 89 11.32 -4.39 -11.76
N PRO A 90 12.22 -5.37 -11.50
CA PRO A 90 13.56 -5.38 -12.10
C PRO A 90 13.53 -5.43 -13.63
N ARG A 91 12.70 -6.29 -14.22
CA ARG A 91 12.58 -6.40 -15.69
C ARG A 91 12.09 -5.10 -16.32
N LEU A 92 11.18 -4.40 -15.65
CA LEU A 92 10.69 -3.11 -16.13
C LEU A 92 11.74 -2.01 -15.97
N SER A 93 12.48 -2.00 -14.86
CA SER A 93 13.54 -1.02 -14.65
C SER A 93 14.66 -1.17 -15.68
N ASP A 94 15.03 -2.41 -16.01
CA ASP A 94 16.01 -2.71 -17.06
C ASP A 94 15.58 -2.16 -18.43
N LYS A 95 14.29 -2.30 -18.79
CA LYS A 95 13.72 -1.75 -20.02
C LYS A 95 13.68 -0.23 -20.06
N LEU A 96 13.59 0.41 -18.89
CA LEU A 96 13.60 1.87 -18.75
C LEU A 96 15.01 2.45 -18.56
N GLY A 97 16.05 1.60 -18.45
CA GLY A 97 17.40 2.04 -18.13
C GLY A 97 17.54 2.64 -16.72
N LEU A 98 16.65 2.24 -15.81
CA LEU A 98 16.62 2.70 -14.42
C LEU A 98 17.05 1.56 -13.49
N SER A 99 17.53 1.92 -12.30
CA SER A 99 17.64 0.94 -11.21
C SER A 99 16.24 0.59 -10.66
N THR A 100 16.10 -0.62 -10.11
CA THR A 100 14.87 -1.07 -9.44
C THR A 100 14.40 -0.08 -8.36
N HIS A 101 15.34 0.52 -7.62
CA HIS A 101 15.04 1.51 -6.59
C HIS A 101 14.47 2.80 -7.20
N GLN A 102 15.11 3.33 -8.25
CA GLN A 102 14.64 4.52 -8.96
C GLN A 102 13.24 4.33 -9.53
N LEU A 103 12.95 3.18 -10.14
CA LEU A 103 11.62 2.91 -10.68
C LEU A 103 10.58 2.77 -9.56
N SER A 104 10.90 2.07 -8.47
CA SER A 104 10.01 1.98 -7.30
C SER A 104 9.69 3.36 -6.75
N GLU A 105 10.73 4.18 -6.56
CA GLU A 105 10.63 5.55 -6.08
C GLU A 105 9.80 6.42 -7.03
N LEU A 106 10.04 6.32 -8.34
CA LEU A 106 9.28 7.04 -9.37
C LEU A 106 7.78 6.70 -9.32
N ILE A 107 7.43 5.40 -9.31
CA ILE A 107 6.02 4.98 -9.28
C ILE A 107 5.37 5.41 -7.96
N ASN A 108 6.04 5.21 -6.82
CA ASN A 108 5.49 5.59 -5.53
C ASN A 108 5.28 7.11 -5.40
N THR A 109 6.26 7.91 -5.81
CA THR A 109 6.22 9.37 -5.66
C THR A 109 5.33 10.05 -6.68
N ARG A 110 5.30 9.58 -7.93
CA ARG A 110 4.55 10.21 -9.03
C ARG A 110 3.15 9.66 -9.21
N LEU A 111 2.96 8.37 -8.96
CA LEU A 111 1.67 7.70 -9.14
C LEU A 111 0.96 7.38 -7.81
N GLY A 112 1.63 7.59 -6.67
CA GLY A 112 1.04 7.41 -5.34
C GLY A 112 0.74 5.95 -4.98
N LYS A 113 1.38 4.99 -5.66
CA LYS A 113 1.08 3.55 -5.51
C LYS A 113 2.30 2.69 -5.78
N GLY A 114 2.32 1.50 -5.16
CA GLY A 114 3.34 0.50 -5.44
C GLY A 114 3.20 -0.13 -6.83
N PHE A 115 4.31 -0.64 -7.37
CA PHE A 115 4.38 -1.29 -8.68
C PHE A 115 3.33 -2.38 -8.87
N SER A 116 3.15 -3.27 -7.88
CA SER A 116 2.18 -4.38 -7.99
C SER A 116 0.74 -3.88 -8.14
N ARG A 117 0.37 -2.80 -7.43
CA ARG A 117 -0.95 -2.17 -7.57
C ARG A 117 -1.07 -1.51 -8.94
N TYR A 118 -0.06 -0.75 -9.36
CA TYR A 118 -0.02 -0.13 -10.68
C TYR A 118 -0.21 -1.16 -11.80
N LEU A 119 0.53 -2.26 -11.78
CA LEU A 119 0.43 -3.32 -12.77
C LEU A 119 -0.96 -3.97 -12.78
N ARG A 120 -1.51 -4.29 -11.60
CA ARG A 120 -2.88 -4.83 -11.48
C ARG A 120 -3.92 -3.90 -12.09
N GLU A 121 -3.84 -2.60 -11.83
CA GLU A 121 -4.73 -1.60 -12.41
C GLU A 121 -4.64 -1.58 -13.94
N ARG A 122 -3.42 -1.54 -14.51
CA ARG A 122 -3.23 -1.60 -15.96
C ARG A 122 -3.81 -2.88 -16.58
N ARG A 123 -3.62 -4.04 -15.94
CA ARG A 123 -4.18 -5.32 -16.40
C ARG A 123 -5.71 -5.34 -16.31
N VAL A 124 -6.30 -4.79 -15.25
CA VAL A 124 -7.77 -4.69 -15.09
C VAL A 124 -8.36 -3.73 -16.12
N ASP A 125 -7.70 -2.60 -16.38
CA ASP A 125 -8.11 -1.65 -17.42
C ASP A 125 -8.15 -2.29 -18.80
N ALA A 126 -7.11 -3.05 -19.16
CA ALA A 126 -7.07 -3.82 -20.40
C ALA A 126 -8.16 -4.92 -20.43
N ALA A 127 -8.39 -5.60 -19.30
CA ALA A 127 -9.41 -6.64 -19.20
C ALA A 127 -10.81 -6.08 -19.44
N LYS A 128 -11.14 -4.90 -18.89
CA LYS A 128 -12.43 -4.23 -19.14
C LYS A 128 -12.67 -4.02 -20.62
N ALA A 129 -11.66 -3.54 -21.35
CA ALA A 129 -11.75 -3.35 -22.79
C ALA A 129 -12.01 -4.67 -23.54
N MET A 130 -11.26 -5.73 -23.21
CA MET A 130 -11.46 -7.06 -23.83
C MET A 130 -12.82 -7.68 -23.49
N LEU A 131 -13.30 -7.53 -22.25
CA LEU A 131 -14.61 -8.05 -21.83
C LEU A 131 -15.76 -7.43 -22.62
N CYS A 132 -15.62 -6.18 -23.05
CA CYS A 132 -16.61 -5.49 -23.87
C CYS A 132 -16.44 -5.80 -25.37
N ALA A 133 -15.19 -5.89 -25.85
CA ALA A 133 -14.88 -6.14 -27.26
C ALA A 133 -15.19 -7.59 -27.70
N GLU A 134 -15.05 -8.56 -26.79
CA GLU A 134 -15.21 -9.98 -27.09
C GLU A 134 -16.24 -10.65 -26.15
N PRO A 135 -17.55 -10.50 -26.41
CA PRO A 135 -18.60 -11.02 -25.53
C PRO A 135 -18.56 -12.56 -25.37
N SER A 136 -18.11 -13.27 -26.41
CA SER A 136 -17.98 -14.73 -26.45
C SER A 136 -16.73 -15.26 -25.74
N ALA A 137 -15.73 -14.42 -25.46
CA ALA A 137 -14.53 -14.85 -24.78
C ALA A 137 -14.84 -15.25 -23.33
N SER A 138 -14.22 -16.33 -22.86
CA SER A 138 -14.36 -16.73 -21.46
C SER A 138 -13.73 -15.68 -20.54
N VAL A 139 -14.29 -15.49 -19.34
CA VAL A 139 -13.70 -14.56 -18.35
C VAL A 139 -12.28 -14.97 -17.97
N LEU A 140 -12.02 -16.28 -17.91
CA LEU A 140 -10.69 -16.84 -17.65
C LEU A 140 -9.70 -16.48 -18.76
N SER A 141 -10.06 -16.69 -20.03
CA SER A 141 -9.17 -16.39 -21.16
C SER A 141 -8.81 -14.91 -21.23
N VAL A 142 -9.74 -14.02 -20.90
CA VAL A 142 -9.44 -12.58 -20.79
C VAL A 142 -8.44 -12.31 -19.67
N GLY A 143 -8.65 -12.88 -18.48
CA GLY A 143 -7.72 -12.72 -17.35
C GLY A 143 -6.30 -13.20 -17.67
N LEU A 144 -6.17 -14.36 -18.31
CA LEU A 144 -4.88 -14.88 -18.76
C LEU A 144 -4.27 -14.02 -19.87
N GLY A 145 -5.09 -13.53 -20.81
CA GLY A 145 -4.65 -12.69 -21.93
C GLY A 145 -4.12 -11.31 -21.52
N VAL A 146 -4.52 -10.81 -20.34
CA VAL A 146 -3.95 -9.57 -19.76
C VAL A 146 -2.80 -9.84 -18.78
N GLY A 147 -2.29 -11.07 -18.70
CA GLY A 147 -1.10 -11.40 -17.91
C GLY A 147 -1.35 -11.82 -16.46
N PHE A 148 -2.58 -12.13 -16.05
CA PHE A 148 -2.77 -12.82 -14.75
C PHE A 148 -2.38 -14.29 -14.87
N THR A 149 -1.70 -14.81 -13.84
CA THR A 149 -1.27 -16.22 -13.78
C THR A 149 -2.36 -17.18 -13.34
N SER A 150 -3.41 -16.69 -12.68
CA SER A 150 -4.50 -17.51 -12.16
C SER A 150 -5.84 -16.78 -12.13
N GLN A 151 -6.93 -17.56 -12.19
CA GLN A 151 -8.29 -17.03 -12.11
C GLN A 151 -8.55 -16.31 -10.80
N SER A 152 -8.12 -16.88 -9.67
CA SER A 152 -8.37 -16.29 -8.35
C SER A 152 -7.71 -14.92 -8.21
N ASN A 153 -6.45 -14.77 -8.65
CA ASN A 153 -5.74 -13.49 -8.60
C ASN A 153 -6.43 -12.44 -9.49
N PHE A 154 -6.87 -12.84 -10.68
CA PHE A 154 -7.64 -11.97 -11.56
C PHE A 154 -8.96 -11.51 -10.92
N TYR A 155 -9.77 -12.44 -10.42
CA TYR A 155 -11.07 -12.12 -9.82
C TYR A 155 -10.94 -11.23 -8.59
N GLU A 156 -9.93 -11.48 -7.75
CA GLU A 156 -9.62 -10.66 -6.57
C GLU A 156 -9.21 -9.25 -6.98
N ALA A 157 -8.25 -9.10 -7.90
CA ALA A 157 -7.78 -7.81 -8.36
C ALA A 157 -8.90 -7.00 -9.01
N PHE A 158 -9.71 -7.64 -9.86
CA PHE A 158 -10.83 -6.98 -10.53
C PHE A 158 -11.87 -6.50 -9.52
N ARG A 159 -12.21 -7.33 -8.52
CA ARG A 159 -13.15 -6.94 -7.47
C ARG A 159 -12.60 -5.85 -6.56
N GLU A 160 -11.32 -5.87 -6.24
CA GLU A 160 -10.65 -4.82 -5.44
C GLU A 160 -10.71 -3.46 -6.15
N ILE A 161 -10.46 -3.44 -7.47
CA ILE A 161 -10.35 -2.21 -8.27
C ILE A 161 -11.72 -1.69 -8.71
N GLU A 162 -12.61 -2.54 -9.19
CA GLU A 162 -13.91 -2.15 -9.76
C GLU A 162 -15.10 -2.34 -8.81
N GLY A 163 -14.88 -3.00 -7.65
CA GLY A 163 -15.94 -3.29 -6.68
C GLY A 163 -16.89 -4.43 -7.08
N MET A 164 -16.69 -5.06 -8.24
CA MET A 164 -17.54 -6.15 -8.75
C MET A 164 -16.72 -7.23 -9.47
N THR A 165 -17.33 -8.39 -9.74
CA THR A 165 -16.64 -9.46 -10.49
C THR A 165 -16.58 -9.16 -11.99
N PRO A 166 -15.60 -9.69 -12.74
CA PRO A 166 -15.50 -9.47 -14.18
C PRO A 166 -16.75 -9.94 -14.95
N GLY A 167 -17.39 -11.02 -14.48
CA GLY A 167 -18.64 -11.52 -15.08
C GLY A 167 -19.83 -10.59 -14.82
N GLN A 168 -19.92 -9.99 -13.64
CA GLN A 168 -20.92 -8.95 -13.36
C GLN A 168 -20.68 -7.70 -14.19
N TYR A 169 -19.42 -7.26 -14.30
CA TYR A 169 -19.03 -6.13 -15.14
C TYR A 169 -19.47 -6.33 -16.59
N ARG A 170 -19.19 -7.51 -17.17
CA ARG A 170 -19.62 -7.84 -18.53
C ARG A 170 -21.13 -7.74 -18.72
N LYS A 171 -21.91 -8.33 -17.81
CA LYS A 171 -23.39 -8.27 -17.87
C LYS A 171 -23.90 -6.84 -17.79
N LEU A 172 -23.31 -6.03 -16.91
CA LEU A 172 -23.67 -4.62 -16.74
C LEU A 172 -23.42 -3.82 -18.02
N GLN A 173 -22.28 -4.03 -18.67
CA GLN A 173 -21.90 -3.31 -19.88
C GLN A 173 -22.72 -3.77 -21.10
N ALA A 174 -23.01 -5.07 -21.22
CA ALA A 174 -23.90 -5.59 -22.27
C ALA A 174 -25.29 -4.94 -22.20
N GLY A 175 -25.87 -4.81 -21.01
CA GLY A 175 -27.18 -4.16 -20.82
C GLY A 175 -27.18 -2.64 -21.01
N ARG A 176 -26.01 -1.97 -21.05
CA ARG A 176 -25.90 -0.54 -21.37
C ARG A 176 -25.87 -0.29 -22.87
N ASN A 177 -25.22 -1.16 -23.65
CA ASN A 177 -25.15 -1.00 -25.11
C ASN A 177 -26.52 -1.20 -25.78
N GLU A 178 -27.38 -2.06 -25.23
CA GLU A 178 -28.72 -2.34 -25.79
C GLU A 178 -29.74 -1.19 -25.63
N LYS A 179 -29.41 -0.13 -24.87
CA LYS A 179 -30.28 1.05 -24.66
C LYS A 179 -29.87 2.28 -25.46
N VAL A 180 -28.80 2.20 -26.25
CA VAL A 180 -28.25 3.32 -27.02
C VAL A 180 -28.60 3.21 -28.51
N ASP A 181 -29.09 2.06 -28.96
CA ASP A 181 -29.73 1.83 -30.26
C ASP A 181 -31.26 1.93 -30.17
#